data_AF-A0A2P5FRU6-F1
#
_entry.id   AF-A0A2P5FRU6-F1
#
_cell.length_a   1.000
_cell.length_b   1.000
_cell.length_c   1.000
_cell.angle_alpha   90.00
_cell.angle_beta   90.00
_cell.angle_gamma   90.00
#
_symmetry.space_group_name_H-M   'P 1'
#
loop_
_entity.id
_entity.type
_entity.pdbx_description
1 polymer ?
#
loop_
_entity_poly.entity_id
_entity_poly.type
_entity_poly.pdbx_seq_one_letter_code
_entity_poly.pdbx_strand_id
1 'polypeptide(L)'
;MMQFLTSSAENGWRVLGGSVSSKAIPLNEVVPGAPTILVLGSEGTGLRPLVERSCTQLVRIPSNVPVDLVPGEEECIETADNFSGGSAADFRSFLAVESLNVSVAAGVLLHHLTGNEYYKNDSSMVDQQNNALE
;
A
#
# COMPACT_ATOMS: atom_id res chain seq x y z
N MET A 1 -8.99 -22.66 10.24
CA MET A 1 -8.34 -22.20 8.98
C MET A 1 -9.37 -21.39 8.20
N MET A 2 -9.01 -20.28 7.56
CA MET A 2 -9.94 -19.48 6.74
C MET A 2 -10.11 -20.14 5.37
N GLN A 3 -11.06 -21.07 5.27
CA GLN A 3 -11.23 -21.93 4.08
C GLN A 3 -11.51 -21.15 2.80
N PHE A 4 -12.26 -20.03 2.88
CA PHE A 4 -12.66 -19.27 1.70
C PHE A 4 -11.47 -18.62 0.97
N LEU A 5 -10.59 -17.92 1.70
CA LEU A 5 -9.44 -17.24 1.10
C LEU A 5 -8.42 -18.24 0.56
N THR A 6 -8.16 -19.31 1.32
CA THR A 6 -7.26 -20.39 0.88
C THR A 6 -7.78 -21.07 -0.38
N SER A 7 -9.06 -21.45 -0.41
CA SER A 7 -9.66 -22.07 -1.60
C SER A 7 -9.71 -21.12 -2.79
N SER A 8 -9.95 -19.82 -2.56
CA SER A 8 -9.91 -18.82 -3.65
C SER A 8 -8.51 -18.72 -4.25
N ALA A 9 -7.47 -18.73 -3.41
CA ALA A 9 -6.08 -18.73 -3.86
C ALA A 9 -5.74 -19.98 -4.68
N GLU A 10 -6.19 -21.16 -4.24
CA GLU A 10 -6.06 -22.41 -5.01
C GLU A 10 -6.78 -22.37 -6.36
N ASN A 11 -7.87 -21.59 -6.45
CA ASN A 11 -8.62 -21.35 -7.69
C ASN A 11 -8.04 -20.22 -8.57
N GLY A 12 -6.81 -19.77 -8.29
CA GLY A 12 -6.11 -18.78 -9.11
C GLY A 12 -6.41 -17.32 -8.79
N TRP A 13 -7.13 -17.03 -7.68
CA TRP A 13 -7.28 -15.65 -7.22
C TRP A 13 -6.05 -15.20 -6.43
N ARG A 14 -5.57 -13.99 -6.72
CA ARG A 14 -4.62 -13.33 -5.85
C ARG A 14 -5.35 -12.77 -4.63
N VAL A 15 -4.95 -13.14 -3.41
CA VAL A 15 -5.52 -12.59 -2.17
C VAL A 15 -4.58 -11.54 -1.61
N LEU A 16 -4.89 -10.27 -1.83
CA LEU A 16 -4.05 -9.14 -1.47
C LEU A 16 -4.57 -8.46 -0.20
N GLY A 17 -3.83 -8.58 0.90
CA GLY A 17 -4.20 -7.98 2.19
C GLY A 17 -3.58 -6.60 2.39
N GLY A 18 -4.39 -5.59 2.72
CA GLY A 18 -3.91 -4.27 3.13
C GLY A 18 -3.32 -4.31 4.54
N SER A 19 -2.05 -3.94 4.69
CA SER A 19 -1.35 -3.92 5.98
C SER A 19 -0.37 -2.75 6.06
N VAL A 20 -0.10 -2.27 7.28
CA VAL A 20 0.94 -1.27 7.59
C VAL A 20 2.27 -1.92 8.00
N SER A 21 2.30 -3.25 8.11
CA SER A 21 3.49 -4.02 8.46
C SER A 21 4.63 -3.76 7.49
N SER A 22 5.87 -3.71 8.01
CA SER A 22 7.08 -3.65 7.19
C SER A 22 7.27 -4.89 6.29
N LYS A 23 6.59 -5.99 6.59
CA LYS A 23 6.57 -7.21 5.76
C LYS A 23 5.71 -7.05 4.49
N ALA A 24 4.85 -6.03 4.45
CA ALA A 24 4.01 -5.77 3.30
C ALA A 24 4.80 -5.06 2.20
N ILE A 25 4.62 -5.51 0.96
CA ILE A 25 5.31 -4.89 -0.17
C ILE A 25 4.67 -3.53 -0.48
N PRO A 26 5.44 -2.55 -0.94
CA PRO A 26 4.90 -1.24 -1.28
C PRO A 26 3.99 -1.32 -2.52
N LEU A 27 2.97 -0.48 -2.57
CA LEU A 27 1.94 -0.49 -3.63
C LEU A 27 2.51 -0.35 -5.04
N ASN A 28 3.60 0.40 -5.21
CA ASN A 28 4.27 0.60 -6.50
C ASN A 28 4.87 -0.70 -7.08
N GLU A 29 5.15 -1.72 -6.27
CA GLU A 29 5.65 -3.03 -6.70
C GLU A 29 4.51 -4.01 -7.03
N VAL A 30 3.26 -3.67 -6.71
CA VAL A 30 2.11 -4.53 -7.02
C VAL A 30 1.74 -4.37 -8.49
N VAL A 31 1.91 -5.45 -9.25
CA VAL A 31 1.53 -5.54 -10.67
C VAL A 31 0.00 -5.70 -10.80
N PRO A 32 -0.70 -4.81 -11.52
CA PRO A 32 -2.14 -4.94 -11.80
C PRO A 32 -2.49 -6.03 -12.83
N GLY A 33 -3.78 -6.35 -12.98
CA GLY A 33 -4.29 -7.23 -14.05
C GLY A 33 -4.62 -8.68 -13.66
N ALA A 34 -4.17 -9.18 -12.50
CA ALA A 34 -4.57 -10.50 -12.00
C ALA A 34 -5.95 -10.45 -11.30
N PRO A 35 -6.80 -11.50 -11.39
CA PRO A 35 -8.03 -11.58 -10.61
C PRO A 35 -7.69 -11.52 -9.12
N THR A 36 -8.13 -10.44 -8.46
CA THR A 36 -7.64 -10.10 -7.12
C THR A 36 -8.80 -9.96 -6.14
N ILE A 37 -8.71 -10.67 -5.02
CA ILE A 37 -9.48 -10.42 -3.80
C ILE A 37 -8.69 -9.42 -2.97
N LEU A 38 -9.19 -8.20 -2.87
CA LEU A 38 -8.64 -7.18 -1.98
C LEU A 38 -9.24 -7.33 -0.58
N VAL A 39 -8.40 -7.61 0.41
CA VAL A 39 -8.81 -7.79 1.80
C VAL A 39 -8.37 -6.57 2.61
N LEU A 40 -9.34 -5.91 3.24
CA LEU A 40 -9.10 -4.74 4.07
C LEU A 40 -9.31 -5.07 5.55
N GLY A 41 -8.47 -4.47 6.39
CA GLY A 41 -8.56 -4.63 7.83
C GLY A 41 -9.74 -3.89 8.46
N SER A 42 -10.08 -4.27 9.69
CA SER A 42 -10.97 -3.47 10.54
C SER A 42 -10.23 -2.24 11.05
N GLU A 43 -10.97 -1.15 11.23
CA GLU A 43 -10.44 0.09 11.79
C GLU A 43 -9.77 -0.15 13.16
N GLY A 44 -8.63 0.51 13.37
CA GLY A 44 -7.83 0.44 14.60
C GLY A 44 -7.12 -0.89 14.87
N THR A 45 -7.45 -1.97 14.16
CA THR A 45 -6.92 -3.33 14.43
C THR A 45 -6.31 -4.00 13.21
N GLY A 46 -6.56 -3.50 12.01
CA GLY A 46 -6.04 -4.07 10.77
C GLY A 46 -6.63 -5.45 10.46
N LEU A 47 -5.84 -6.29 9.79
CA LEU A 47 -6.26 -7.65 9.46
C LEU A 47 -6.18 -8.55 10.70
N ARG A 48 -7.20 -9.39 10.89
CA ARG A 48 -7.10 -10.45 11.90
C ARG A 48 -5.93 -11.38 11.55
N PRO A 49 -5.15 -11.88 12.53
CA PRO A 49 -3.95 -12.69 12.26
C PRO A 49 -4.18 -13.93 11.39
N LEU A 50 -5.37 -14.54 11.46
CA LEU A 50 -5.71 -15.68 10.61
C LEU A 50 -5.99 -15.25 9.16
N VAL A 51 -6.59 -14.08 8.96
CA VAL A 51 -6.89 -13.50 7.65
C VAL A 51 -5.59 -13.05 6.98
N GLU A 52 -4.71 -12.36 7.71
CA GLU A 52 -3.39 -11.95 7.23
C GLU A 52 -2.58 -13.15 6.72
N ARG A 53 -2.50 -14.22 7.51
CA ARG A 53 -1.82 -15.47 7.13
C ARG A 53 -2.45 -16.20 5.95
N SER A 54 -3.71 -15.90 5.62
CA SER A 54 -4.42 -16.51 4.49
C SER A 54 -4.32 -15.66 3.22
N CYS A 55 -3.75 -14.45 3.30
CA CYS A 55 -3.46 -13.64 2.14
C CYS A 55 -2.24 -14.22 1.42
N THR A 56 -2.28 -14.24 0.08
CA THR A 56 -1.12 -14.65 -0.72
C THR A 56 -0.02 -13.61 -0.65
N GLN A 57 -0.40 -12.34 -0.44
CA GLN A 57 0.52 -11.22 -0.38
C GLN A 57 -0.06 -10.09 0.47
N LEU A 58 0.81 -9.32 1.12
CA LEU A 58 0.44 -8.11 1.85
C LEU A 58 0.94 -6.87 1.10
N VAL A 59 0.12 -5.82 1.08
CA VAL A 59 0.43 -4.54 0.44
C VAL A 59 0.32 -3.40 1.43
N ARG A 60 1.26 -2.45 1.35
CA ARG A 60 1.21 -1.17 2.08
C ARG A 60 1.21 0.00 1.12
N ILE A 61 0.50 1.05 1.50
CA ILE A 61 0.62 2.36 0.84
C ILE A 61 1.86 3.03 1.46
N PRO A 62 2.87 3.41 0.65
CA PRO A 62 4.03 4.12 1.16
C PRO A 62 3.59 5.43 1.82
N SER A 63 4.08 5.68 3.02
CA SER A 63 3.94 6.98 3.69
C SER A 63 5.26 7.74 3.61
N ASN A 64 5.20 9.06 3.52
CA ASN A 64 6.38 9.93 3.44
C ASN A 64 7.02 10.20 4.82
N VAL A 65 6.59 9.52 5.87
CA VAL A 65 7.23 9.65 7.18
C VAL A 65 8.57 8.91 7.19
N PRO A 66 9.67 9.57 7.59
CA PRO A 66 10.96 8.91 7.76
C PRO A 66 10.79 7.76 8.76
N VAL A 67 11.13 6.55 8.34
CA VAL A 67 10.99 5.32 9.14
C VAL A 67 11.97 5.27 10.34
N ASP A 68 12.77 6.31 10.54
CA ASP A 68 13.84 6.38 11.54
C ASP A 68 13.40 6.89 12.93
N LEU A 69 12.10 6.83 13.24
CA LEU A 69 11.57 7.28 14.54
C LEU A 69 10.87 6.16 15.31
N VAL A 70 11.11 4.89 14.97
CA VAL A 70 10.71 3.76 15.82
C VAL A 70 11.39 3.92 17.19
N PRO A 71 10.64 3.97 18.31
CA PRO A 71 11.22 4.08 19.64
C PRO A 71 11.77 2.71 20.04
N GLY A 72 12.99 2.43 19.59
CA GLY A 72 13.82 1.34 20.05
C GLY A 72 15.22 1.90 20.25
N GLU A 73 15.63 1.94 21.52
CA GLU A 73 17.01 2.10 22.01
C GLU A 73 17.74 3.43 21.69
N GLU A 74 17.99 4.16 22.79
CA GLU A 74 18.82 5.33 23.00
C GLU A 74 20.00 5.50 22.01
N GLU A 75 20.02 6.58 21.23
CA GLU A 75 21.19 7.48 21.12
C GLU A 75 20.87 8.79 20.39
N CYS A 76 21.56 9.85 20.83
CA CYS A 76 21.32 11.26 20.50
C CYS A 76 21.74 11.59 19.06
N ILE A 77 20.85 12.21 18.26
CA ILE A 77 21.27 12.94 17.06
C ILE A 77 20.58 14.29 17.01
N GLU A 78 21.35 15.33 17.35
CA GLU A 78 21.13 16.69 16.88
C GLU A 78 21.44 16.74 15.38
N THR A 79 20.49 17.18 14.53
CA THR A 79 20.68 18.22 13.49
C THR A 79 19.52 18.30 12.50
N ALA A 80 19.29 19.54 12.02
CA ALA A 80 18.49 19.98 10.86
C ALA A 80 17.12 20.64 11.13
N ASP A 81 17.17 21.77 11.84
CA ASP A 81 16.81 23.13 11.34
C ASP A 81 15.56 23.39 10.46
N ASN A 82 14.79 24.37 10.96
CA ASN A 82 14.06 25.43 10.25
C ASN A 82 12.64 25.16 9.69
N PHE A 83 11.69 24.82 10.56
CA PHE A 83 10.31 25.29 10.39
C PHE A 83 9.79 25.92 11.70
N SER A 84 9.77 27.25 11.72
CA SER A 84 9.32 28.07 12.85
C SER A 84 7.79 28.12 12.91
N GLY A 85 7.19 27.54 13.96
CA GLY A 85 5.80 27.83 14.33
C GLY A 85 4.94 26.62 14.69
N GLY A 86 5.36 25.81 15.65
CA GLY A 86 4.55 24.73 16.25
C GLY A 86 5.45 23.78 17.03
N SER A 87 5.02 23.33 18.21
CA SER A 87 5.80 22.36 18.99
C SER A 87 6.12 21.16 18.10
N ALA A 88 7.40 20.82 17.93
CA ALA A 88 7.82 19.68 17.12
C ALA A 88 7.11 18.38 17.55
N ALA A 89 6.69 18.29 18.82
CA ALA A 89 5.90 17.20 19.39
C ALA A 89 4.45 17.14 18.83
N ASP A 90 3.82 18.28 18.53
CA ASP A 90 2.48 18.34 17.95
C ASP A 90 2.50 17.92 16.48
N PHE A 91 3.54 18.32 15.74
CA PHE A 91 3.81 17.82 14.39
C PHE A 91 4.12 16.31 14.41
N ARG A 92 4.91 15.81 15.36
CA ARG A 92 5.17 14.37 15.52
C ARG A 92 3.89 13.58 15.81
N SER A 93 2.98 14.15 16.59
CA SER A 93 1.66 13.56 16.88
C SER A 93 0.74 13.53 15.66
N PHE A 94 0.84 14.53 14.77
CA PHE A 94 0.12 14.57 13.50
C PHE A 94 0.75 13.64 12.43
N LEU A 95 2.06 13.45 12.49
CA LEU A 95 2.82 12.47 11.68
C LEU A 95 2.68 11.04 12.21
N ALA A 96 2.23 10.86 13.45
CA ALA A 96 2.02 9.56 14.11
C ALA A 96 0.74 8.84 13.67
N VAL A 97 0.09 9.28 12.60
CA VAL A 97 -1.02 8.52 12.01
C VAL A 97 -0.41 7.34 11.25
N GLU A 98 -0.35 6.19 11.92
CA GLU A 98 0.26 4.97 11.40
C GLU A 98 -0.49 4.39 10.17
N SER A 99 -1.75 4.79 9.95
CA SER A 99 -2.58 4.23 8.88
C SER A 99 -3.63 5.20 8.34
N LEU A 100 -3.97 5.07 7.06
CA LEU A 100 -5.10 5.78 6.45
C LEU A 100 -6.43 5.17 6.92
N ASN A 101 -7.50 5.96 6.85
CA ASN A 101 -8.85 5.43 6.96
C ASN A 101 -9.06 4.28 5.96
N VAL A 102 -9.72 3.21 6.39
CA VAL A 102 -9.89 1.98 5.60
C VAL A 102 -10.51 2.26 4.23
N SER A 103 -11.48 3.17 4.13
CA SER A 103 -12.10 3.53 2.86
C SER A 103 -11.18 4.33 1.94
N VAL A 104 -10.35 5.20 2.49
CA VAL A 104 -9.33 5.95 1.74
C VAL A 104 -8.26 5.01 1.22
N ALA A 105 -7.77 4.10 2.06
CA ALA A 105 -6.84 3.05 1.66
C ALA A 105 -7.44 2.17 0.56
N ALA A 106 -8.71 1.78 0.67
CA ALA A 106 -9.42 1.04 -0.36
C ALA A 106 -9.43 1.79 -1.71
N GLY A 107 -9.76 3.08 -1.69
CA GLY A 107 -9.80 3.92 -2.89
C GLY A 107 -8.44 3.98 -3.60
N VAL A 108 -7.37 4.20 -2.85
CA VAL A 108 -6.00 4.23 -3.40
C VAL A 108 -5.60 2.88 -3.99
N LEU A 109 -5.86 1.78 -3.27
CA LEU A 109 -5.52 0.43 -3.72
C LEU A 109 -6.32 0.04 -4.97
N LEU A 110 -7.62 0.31 -5.00
CA LEU A 110 -8.47 0.04 -6.16
C LEU A 110 -8.03 0.87 -7.36
N HIS A 111 -7.79 2.17 -7.19
CA HIS A 111 -7.33 3.04 -8.28
C HIS A 111 -6.02 2.54 -8.89
N HIS A 112 -5.07 2.07 -8.08
CA HIS A 112 -3.82 1.48 -8.59
C HIS A 112 -4.04 0.16 -9.33
N LEU A 113 -4.88 -0.72 -8.77
CA LEU A 113 -5.16 -2.04 -9.35
C LEU A 113 -6.00 -1.99 -10.64
N THR A 114 -6.77 -0.93 -10.86
CA THR A 114 -7.59 -0.75 -12.08
C THR A 114 -7.01 0.27 -13.05
N GLY A 115 -6.27 1.27 -12.56
CA GLY A 115 -5.78 2.41 -13.34
C GLY A 115 -4.69 2.08 -14.35
N ASN A 116 -3.97 0.95 -14.20
CA ASN A 116 -2.94 0.55 -15.15
C ASN A 116 -3.48 0.05 -16.50
N GLU A 117 -4.77 -0.29 -16.58
CA GLU A 117 -5.42 -0.60 -17.86
C GLU A 117 -5.62 0.66 -18.73
N TYR A 118 -5.63 1.86 -18.12
CA TYR A 118 -5.80 3.12 -18.87
C TYR A 118 -4.51 3.59 -19.55
N TYR A 119 -3.35 3.53 -18.89
CA TYR A 119 -2.09 4.00 -19.47
C TYR A 119 -1.50 3.06 -20.54
N LYS A 120 -1.83 1.77 -20.50
CA LYS A 120 -1.40 0.81 -21.53
C LYS A 120 -2.13 1.00 -22.87
N ASN A 121 -3.39 1.46 -22.84
CA ASN A 121 -4.19 1.64 -24.05
C ASN A 121 -3.86 2.92 -24.82
N ASP A 122 -3.28 3.93 -24.18
CA ASP A 122 -2.90 5.19 -24.86
C ASP A 122 -1.53 5.06 -25.55
N SER A 123 -0.61 4.29 -24.94
CA SER A 123 0.72 4.05 -25.51
C SER A 123 0.68 3.17 -26.78
N SER A 124 -0.27 2.21 -26.85
CA SER A 124 -0.42 1.34 -28.01
C SER A 124 -1.04 2.02 -29.23
N MET A 125 -1.73 3.16 -29.06
CA MET A 125 -2.22 3.97 -30.18
C MET A 125 -1.12 4.84 -30.80
N VAL A 126 -0.16 5.31 -30.01
CA VAL A 126 0.97 6.13 -30.51
C VAL A 126 1.96 5.26 -31.31
N ASP A 127 2.19 4.02 -30.90
CA ASP A 127 3.13 3.12 -31.59
C ASP A 127 2.60 2.61 -32.96
N GLN A 128 1.28 2.48 -33.14
CA GLN A 128 0.70 2.08 -34.42
C GLN A 128 0.73 3.19 -35.48
N GLN A 129 0.70 4.46 -35.07
CA GLN A 129 0.76 5.59 -36.01
C GLN A 129 2.18 5.78 -36.59
N ASN A 130 3.22 5.44 -35.82
CA ASN A 130 4.63 5.61 -36.22
C ASN A 130 5.14 4.48 -37.13
N ASN A 131 4.56 3.28 -37.07
CA ASN A 131 4.92 2.15 -37.92
C ASN A 131 4.17 2.10 -39.27
N ALA A 132 3.29 3.07 -39.55
CA ALA A 132 2.56 3.19 -40.82
C ALA A 132 3.18 4.23 -41.78
N LEU A 133 4.31 4.84 -41.40
CA LEU A 133 5.00 5.90 -42.16
C LEU A 133 6.45 5.54 -42.53
N GLU A 134 6.87 4.28 -42.36
CA GLU A 134 8.09 3.73 -42.99
C GLU A 134 7.75 2.85 -44.20
#